data_AF-A0A527ZB34-F1
#
_entry.id   AF-A0A527ZB34-F1
#
_cell.length_a   1.000
_cell.length_b   1.000
_cell.length_c   1.000
_cell.angle_alpha   90.00
_cell.angle_beta   90.00
_cell.angle_gamma   90.00
#
_symmetry.space_group_name_H-M   'P 1'
#
loop_
_entity.id
_entity.type
_entity.pdbx_description
1 polymer ?
#
loop_
_entity_poly.entity_id
_entity_poly.type
_entity_poly.pdbx_seq_one_letter_code
_entity_poly.pdbx_strand_id
1 'polypeptide(L)' 'RIGLMTYPLYLIHNVVGAAILGALMRAGVPYLLSVVIVAATMIAASWLIAIEAEPRIRLLLDHTVFRYRLKAA' A
#
# COMPACT_ATOMS: atom_id res chain seq x y z
N ARG A 1 8.71 -4.89 12.67
CA ARG A 1 7.84 -3.88 12.01
C ARG A 1 8.04 -3.82 10.49
N ILE A 2 9.24 -4.10 9.94
CA ILE A 2 9.48 -4.16 8.48
C ILE A 2 8.50 -5.10 7.75
N GLY A 3 8.13 -6.24 8.37
CA GLY A 3 7.12 -7.16 7.84
C GLY A 3 5.68 -6.63 7.74
N LEU A 4 5.37 -5.43 8.25
CA LEU A 4 4.06 -4.79 8.05
C LEU A 4 3.98 -4.03 6.73
N MET A 5 5.12 -3.57 6.19
CA MET A 5 5.15 -2.82 4.94
C MET A 5 5.09 -3.74 3.70
N THR A 6 5.43 -5.01 3.86
CA THR A 6 5.45 -5.99 2.75
C THR A 6 4.06 -6.24 2.18
N TYR A 7 3.02 -6.24 3.02
CA TYR A 7 1.65 -6.48 2.56
C TYR A 7 1.09 -5.31 1.73
N PRO A 8 1.11 -4.04 2.20
CA PRO A 8 0.74 -2.90 1.37
C PRO A 8 1.60 -2.80 0.11
N LEU A 9 2.91 -3.05 0.21
CA LEU A 9 3.81 -2.99 -0.93
C LEU A 9 3.43 -4.03 -1.99
N TYR A 10 3.16 -5.27 -1.57
CA TYR A 10 2.68 -6.32 -2.46
C TYR A 10 1.39 -5.92 -3.19
N LEU A 11 0.45 -5.25 -2.50
CA LEU A 11 -0.80 -4.80 -3.12
C LEU A 11 -0.60 -3.72 -4.18
N ILE A 12 0.31 -2.77 -3.96
CA ILE A 12 0.41 -1.58 -4.81
C ILE A 12 1.51 -1.67 -5.88
N HIS A 13 2.57 -2.46 -5.67
CA HIS A 13 3.79 -2.40 -6.50
C HIS A 13 3.56 -2.69 -8.00
N ASN A 14 2.57 -3.54 -8.33
CA ASN A 14 2.36 -3.95 -9.71
C ASN A 14 1.60 -2.88 -10.52
N VAL A 15 0.28 -2.76 -10.31
CA VAL A 15 -0.57 -1.86 -11.12
C VAL A 15 -0.20 -0.39 -10.89
N VAL A 16 -0.05 0.03 -9.62
CA VAL A 16 0.26 1.43 -9.31
C VAL A 16 1.69 1.75 -9.70
N GLY A 17 2.64 0.85 -9.44
CA GLY A 17 4.03 1.01 -9.86
C GLY A 17 4.17 1.15 -11.37
N ALA A 18 3.52 0.29 -12.15
CA ALA A 18 3.51 0.37 -13.61
C ALA A 18 2.85 1.68 -14.11
N ALA A 19 1.76 2.12 -13.48
CA ALA A 19 1.08 3.36 -13.83
C ALA A 19 1.99 4.59 -13.63
N ILE A 20 2.65 4.70 -12.47
CA ILE A 20 3.58 5.80 -12.17
C ILE A 20 4.80 5.73 -13.09
N LEU A 21 5.39 4.54 -13.27
CA LEU A 21 6.53 4.34 -14.16
C LEU A 21 6.20 4.80 -15.60
N GLY A 22 5.06 4.36 -16.13
CA GLY A 22 4.61 4.76 -17.46
C GLY A 22 4.33 6.25 -17.56
N ALA A 23 3.80 6.88 -16.51
CA ALA A 23 3.58 8.33 -16.47
C ALA A 23 4.90 9.11 -16.50
N LEU A 24 5.88 8.72 -15.70
CA LEU A 24 7.21 9.35 -15.67
C LEU A 24 7.93 9.21 -17.01
N MET A 25 7.90 8.02 -17.61
CA MET A 25 8.52 7.80 -18.92
C MET A 25 7.84 8.63 -20.02
N ARG A 26 6.50 8.75 -20.01
CA ARG A 26 5.78 9.63 -20.95
C ARG A 26 6.08 11.12 -20.72
N ALA A 27 6.43 11.51 -19.50
CA ALA A 27 6.89 12.85 -19.17
C ALA A 27 8.38 13.09 -19.54
N GLY A 28 9.05 12.11 -20.15
CA GLY A 28 10.45 12.22 -20.57
C GLY A 28 11.48 11.92 -19.48
N VAL A 29 11.04 11.43 -18.31
CA VAL A 29 11.97 11.06 -17.23
C VAL A 29 12.74 9.80 -17.63
N PRO A 30 14.08 9.77 -17.50
CA PRO A 30 14.88 8.59 -17.82
C PRO A 30 14.41 7.35 -17.05
N TYR A 31 14.49 6.17 -17.68
CA TYR A 31 14.01 4.91 -17.09
C TYR A 31 14.64 4.64 -15.71
N LEU A 32 15.97 4.75 -15.61
CA LEU A 32 16.69 4.46 -14.37
C LEU A 32 16.25 5.38 -13.22
N LEU A 33 16.06 6.68 -13.51
CA LEU A 33 15.55 7.64 -12.54
C LEU A 33 14.08 7.35 -12.17
N SER A 34 13.27 6.98 -13.15
CA SER A 34 11.86 6.63 -12.93
C SER A 34 11.71 5.42 -12.02
N VAL A 35 12.55 4.38 -12.18
CA VAL A 35 12.55 3.21 -11.29
C VAL A 35 12.87 3.60 -9.85
N VAL A 36 13.87 4.46 -9.64
CA VAL A 36 14.23 4.94 -8.30
C VAL A 36 13.09 5.74 -7.67
N ILE A 37 12.46 6.64 -8.44
CA ILE A 37 11.30 7.42 -7.98
C ILE A 37 10.16 6.48 -7.58
N VAL A 38 9.78 5.55 -8.46
CA VAL A 38 8.70 4.60 -8.19
C VAL A 38 8.99 3.76 -6.95
N ALA A 39 10.20 3.21 -6.82
CA ALA A 39 10.58 2.41 -5.65
C ALA A 39 10.46 3.22 -4.35
N ALA A 40 10.97 4.46 -4.34
CA ALA A 40 10.88 5.35 -3.18
C ALA A 40 9.41 5.68 -2.85
N THR A 41 8.59 6.00 -3.85
CA THR A 41 7.16 6.28 -3.67
C THR A 41 6.41 5.07 -3.10
N MET A 42 6.66 3.86 -3.62
CA MET A 42 6.00 2.65 -3.15
C MET A 42 6.39 2.30 -1.71
N ILE A 43 7.67 2.46 -1.34
CA ILE A 43 8.12 2.26 0.05
C ILE A 43 7.47 3.28 0.99
N ALA A 44 7.46 4.56 0.62
CA ALA A 44 6.86 5.62 1.43
C ALA A 44 5.35 5.43 1.61
N ALA A 45 4.63 5.08 0.53
CA ALA A 45 3.20 4.79 0.59
C ALA A 45 2.92 3.56 1.46
N SER A 46 3.70 2.49 1.32
CA SER A 46 3.53 1.27 2.12
C SER A 46 3.81 1.51 3.61
N TRP A 47 4.78 2.38 3.91
CA TRP A 47 5.09 2.82 5.28
C TRP A 47 3.91 3.57 5.90
N LEU A 48 3.34 4.53 5.16
CA LEU A 48 2.21 5.33 5.61
C LEU A 48 0.97 4.45 5.85
N ILE A 49 0.70 3.51 4.95
CA ILE A 49 -0.43 2.56 5.09
C ILE A 49 -0.25 1.70 6.34
N ALA A 50 0.95 1.16 6.57
CA ALA A 50 1.23 0.28 7.70
C ALA A 50 1.13 1.00 9.06
N ILE A 51 1.46 2.29 9.13
CA ILE A 51 1.39 3.07 10.38
C ILE A 51 -0.02 3.62 10.61
N GLU A 52 -0.71 4.09 9.57
CA GLU A 52 -1.91 4.89 9.74
C GLU A 52 -3.20 4.12 9.41
N ALA A 53 -3.22 3.44 8.25
CA ALA A 53 -4.42 2.81 7.74
C ALA A 53 -4.66 1.45 8.39
N GLU A 54 -3.63 0.62 8.50
CA GLU A 54 -3.74 -0.74 9.04
C GLU A 54 -4.32 -0.77 10.47
N PRO A 55 -3.87 0.06 11.43
CA PRO A 55 -4.43 0.05 12.78
C PRO A 55 -5.89 0.52 12.81
N ARG A 56 -6.22 1.56 12.03
CA ARG A 56 -7.59 2.10 11.97
C ARG A 56 -8.56 1.10 11.36
N ILE A 57 -8.16 0.46 10.26
CA ILE A 57 -8.95 -0.59 9.60
C ILE A 57 -9.13 -1.77 10.55
N ARG A 58 -8.09 -2.20 11.26
CA ARG A 58 -8.17 -3.29 12.23
C ARG A 58 -9.17 -2.99 13.36
N LEU A 59 -9.14 -1.79 13.91
CA LEU A 59 -10.13 -1.35 14.92
C LEU A 59 -11.57 -1.38 14.38
N LEU A 60 -11.78 -0.90 13.15
CA LEU A 60 -13.10 -0.94 12.51
C LEU A 60 -13.59 -2.37 12.24
N LEU A 61 -12.70 -3.26 11.78
CA LEU A 61 -13.04 -4.66 11.56
C LEU A 61 -13.32 -5.39 12.87
N ASP A 62 -12.53 -5.21 13.92
CA ASP A 62 -12.75 -5.86 15.21
C ASP A 62 -14.15 -5.51 15.76
N HIS A 63 -14.57 -4.25 15.68
CA HIS A 63 -15.92 -3.83 16.08
C HIS A 63 -17.05 -4.42 15.23
N THR A 64 -16.76 -4.80 13.97
CA THR A 64 -17.77 -5.30 13.03
C THR A 64 -17.86 -6.83 13.07
N VAL A 65 -16.72 -7.52 13.11
CA VAL A 65 -16.64 -9.00 13.16
C VAL A 65 -17.18 -9.52 14.49
N PHE A 66 -16.93 -8.84 15.60
CA PHE A 66 -17.52 -9.21 16.90
C PHE A 66 -19.07 -9.14 16.86
N ARG A 67 -19.62 -8.20 16.08
CA ARG A 67 -21.07 -8.02 15.91
C ARG A 67 -21.71 -9.14 15.09
N TYR A 68 -20.99 -9.71 14.12
CA TYR A 68 -21.46 -10.85 13.33
C TYR A 68 -21.35 -12.18 14.08
N ARG A 69 -20.28 -12.40 14.85
CA ARG A 69 -20.12 -13.63 15.66
C ARG A 69 -21.18 -13.79 16.76
N LEU A 70 -21.73 -12.69 17.29
CA LEU A 70 -22.80 -12.72 18.30
C LEU A 70 -24.22 -12.88 17.71
N LYS A 71 -24.42 -12.64 16.42
CA LYS A 71 -25.72 -12.89 15.74
C LYS A 71 -25.85 -14.30 15.19
N ALA A 72 -24.73 -15.02 15.05
CA ALA A 72 -24.68 -16.38 14.51
C ALA A 72 -24.65 -17.47 15.60
N ALA A 73 -24.69 -17.08 16.88
CA ALA A 73 -24.82 -17.95 18.05
C ALA A 73 -26.17 -17.67 18.74
#